data_AF-A0A7S1UU80-F1
#
_entry.id   AF-A0A7S1UU80-F1
#
_cell.length_a   1.000
_cell.length_b   1.000
_cell.length_c   1.000
_cell.angle_alpha   90.00
_cell.angle_beta   90.00
_cell.angle_gamma   90.00
#
_symmetry.space_group_name_H-M   'P 1'
#
loop_
_entity.id
_entity.type
_entity.pdbx_description
1 polymer ?
#
loop_
_entity_poly.entity_id
_entity_poly.type
_entity_poly.pdbx_seq_one_letter_code
_entity_poly.pdbx_strand_id
1 'polypeptide(L)'
;ALGDEYESIRRISSPTECDIDGCTISALPRIVAFDNNPDVLDSDEILVPAESSVVLFGDGSNPVVLQSSGVKSPSAIFVTYEDSGRVSSTTARIRASFPDTPLYARAQTRSEAQALKSLGATEVIVESDELPRSAAALVWGQRLWDAPPTLDGGILRQAAAAASGASVELI
;
A
#
# COMPACT_ATOMS: atom_id res chain seq x y z
N ALA A 1 -17.97 22.55 19.29
CA ALA A 1 -17.16 22.96 18.14
C ALA A 1 -16.66 21.68 17.50
N LEU A 2 -17.30 21.24 16.43
CA LEU A 2 -17.01 19.99 15.69
C LEU A 2 -16.57 20.29 14.25
N GLY A 3 -16.27 21.56 13.97
CA GLY A 3 -15.97 22.05 12.62
C GLY A 3 -14.56 21.70 12.17
N ASP A 4 -13.60 21.72 13.10
CA ASP A 4 -12.18 21.63 12.77
C ASP A 4 -11.75 20.19 12.45
N GLU A 5 -12.22 19.19 13.21
CA GLU A 5 -11.94 17.76 12.93
C GLU A 5 -12.59 17.29 11.62
N TYR A 6 -13.81 17.76 11.32
CA TYR A 6 -14.50 17.43 10.06
C TYR A 6 -13.82 18.09 8.84
N GLU A 7 -13.25 19.29 9.02
CA GLU A 7 -12.43 19.98 8.02
C GLU A 7 -11.12 19.24 7.72
N SER A 8 -10.48 18.65 8.74
CA SER A 8 -9.27 17.82 8.58
C SER A 8 -9.54 16.57 7.74
N ILE A 9 -10.65 15.88 8.02
CA ILE A 9 -11.08 14.69 7.26
C ILE A 9 -11.46 15.06 5.81
N ARG A 10 -12.04 16.25 5.58
CA ARG A 10 -12.30 16.76 4.23
C ARG A 10 -11.02 17.06 3.45
N ARG A 11 -9.99 17.64 4.08
CA ARG A 11 -8.71 17.92 3.39
C ARG A 11 -8.02 16.66 2.87
N ILE A 12 -8.15 15.53 3.56
CA ILE A 12 -7.60 14.23 3.11
C ILE A 12 -8.38 13.66 1.92
N SER A 13 -9.64 14.07 1.71
CA SER A 13 -10.53 13.52 0.68
C SER A 13 -10.73 14.41 -0.56
N SER A 14 -10.26 15.65 -0.56
CA SER A 14 -10.23 16.51 -1.74
C SER A 14 -8.84 17.16 -1.88
N PRO A 15 -8.00 16.74 -2.84
CA PRO A 15 -6.78 17.48 -3.16
C PRO A 15 -7.21 18.89 -3.58
N THR A 16 -6.71 19.89 -2.86
CA THR A 16 -7.07 21.29 -3.07
C THR A 16 -6.77 21.71 -4.52
N GLU A 17 -7.70 22.49 -5.06
CA GLU A 17 -7.86 22.98 -6.42
C GLU A 17 -6.57 23.30 -7.21
N CYS A 18 -6.57 22.88 -8.47
CA CYS A 18 -5.61 23.30 -9.50
C CYS A 18 -5.86 24.76 -9.86
N ASP A 19 -4.82 25.61 -9.81
CA ASP A 19 -4.95 27.01 -10.23
C ASP A 19 -4.25 27.32 -11.57
N ILE A 20 -5.02 27.99 -12.42
CA ILE A 20 -4.83 28.68 -13.71
C ILE A 20 -3.79 28.29 -14.77
N ASP A 21 -2.76 27.49 -14.53
CA ASP A 21 -1.77 27.11 -15.56
C ASP A 21 -1.63 25.58 -15.69
N GLY A 22 -2.66 24.93 -16.23
CA GLY A 22 -2.56 23.59 -16.81
C GLY A 22 -2.10 22.48 -15.87
N CYS A 23 -2.94 22.09 -14.90
CA CYS A 23 -2.67 20.92 -14.06
C CYS A 23 -3.42 19.68 -14.61
N THR A 24 -2.68 18.67 -15.06
CA THR A 24 -3.22 17.34 -15.43
C THR A 24 -2.77 16.28 -14.43
N ILE A 25 -2.75 16.60 -13.14
CA ILE A 25 -2.66 15.58 -12.10
C ILE A 25 -4.09 15.12 -11.83
N SER A 26 -4.44 13.91 -12.26
CA SER A 26 -5.74 13.30 -11.98
C SER A 26 -6.08 13.46 -10.50
N ALA A 27 -7.20 14.13 -10.20
CA ALA A 27 -7.67 14.42 -8.84
C ALA A 27 -8.07 13.18 -8.02
N LEU A 28 -7.82 11.98 -8.54
CA LEU A 28 -8.07 10.72 -7.85
C LEU A 28 -6.86 10.32 -7.01
N PRO A 29 -7.07 9.85 -5.76
CA PRO A 29 -5.98 9.34 -4.94
C PRO A 29 -5.33 8.13 -5.63
N ARG A 30 -3.99 8.11 -5.62
CA ARG A 30 -3.19 7.00 -6.16
C ARG A 30 -3.05 5.87 -5.15
N ILE A 31 -3.13 6.20 -3.86
CA ILE A 31 -3.03 5.25 -2.75
C ILE A 31 -4.29 5.40 -1.89
N VAL A 32 -4.94 4.29 -1.58
CA VAL A 32 -6.09 4.22 -0.69
C VAL A 32 -5.74 3.26 0.44
N ALA A 33 -5.64 3.76 1.66
CA ALA A 33 -5.40 2.96 2.85
C ALA A 33 -6.70 2.76 3.64
N PHE A 34 -6.87 1.57 4.23
CA PHE A 34 -7.98 1.27 5.12
C PHE A 34 -7.44 0.94 6.50
N ASP A 35 -7.95 1.62 7.52
CA ASP A 35 -7.64 1.32 8.92
C ASP A 35 -8.92 1.36 9.76
N ASN A 36 -8.93 0.61 10.87
CA ASN A 36 -10.04 0.61 11.82
C ASN A 36 -9.74 1.42 13.09
N ASN A 37 -8.54 1.97 13.22
CA ASN A 37 -8.14 2.85 14.31
C ASN A 37 -8.06 4.32 13.82
N PRO A 38 -8.97 5.20 14.26
CA PRO A 38 -8.95 6.61 13.90
C PRO A 38 -7.73 7.35 14.46
N ASP A 39 -7.22 6.92 15.62
CA ASP A 39 -6.11 7.54 16.34
C ASP A 39 -4.79 7.44 15.56
N VAL A 40 -4.76 6.59 14.52
CA VAL A 40 -3.62 6.49 13.61
C VAL A 40 -3.28 7.89 13.09
N LEU A 41 -4.26 8.73 12.71
CA LEU A 41 -4.02 10.07 12.14
C LEU A 41 -3.49 11.11 13.14
N ASP A 42 -3.66 10.87 14.43
CA ASP A 42 -3.22 11.78 15.50
C ASP A 42 -1.76 11.54 15.90
N SER A 43 -1.15 10.47 15.38
CA SER A 43 0.25 10.19 15.58
C SER A 43 1.10 10.90 14.51
N ASP A 44 2.19 11.57 14.95
CA ASP A 44 3.28 12.02 14.06
C ASP A 44 4.00 10.83 13.35
N GLU A 45 3.47 9.61 13.52
CA GLU A 45 4.05 8.33 13.16
C GLU A 45 3.51 7.77 11.83
N ILE A 46 2.40 8.32 11.29
CA ILE A 46 1.96 7.91 9.95
C ILE A 46 2.85 8.52 8.88
N LEU A 47 3.57 7.63 8.20
CA LEU A 47 4.10 7.90 6.87
C LEU A 47 2.95 7.85 5.85
N VAL A 48 2.21 8.95 5.69
CA VAL A 48 1.31 9.09 4.53
C VAL A 48 2.21 9.22 3.31
N PRO A 49 2.22 8.26 2.36
CA PRO A 49 3.29 8.16 1.38
C PRO A 49 3.38 9.35 0.40
N ALA A 50 2.29 10.11 0.23
CA ALA A 50 2.22 11.25 -0.67
C ALA A 50 0.94 12.08 -0.47
N GLU A 51 0.94 13.33 -0.98
CA GLU A 51 -0.23 14.21 -1.22
C GLU A 51 -1.38 13.54 -2.01
N SER A 52 -1.09 12.42 -2.70
CA SER A 52 -2.08 11.66 -3.48
C SER A 52 -2.60 10.41 -2.77
N SER A 53 -2.51 10.38 -1.44
CA SER A 53 -2.97 9.26 -0.60
C SER A 53 -4.21 9.65 0.19
N VAL A 54 -5.17 8.73 0.32
CA VAL A 54 -6.34 8.88 1.16
C VAL A 54 -6.40 7.74 2.18
N VAL A 55 -6.78 8.06 3.41
CA VAL A 55 -7.06 7.07 4.46
C VAL A 55 -8.57 7.01 4.68
N LEU A 56 -9.12 5.81 4.59
CA LEU A 56 -10.55 5.54 4.81
C LEU A 56 -10.71 4.67 6.05
N PHE A 57 -11.62 5.07 6.94
CA PHE A 57 -11.90 4.30 8.15
C PHE A 57 -12.95 3.23 7.89
N GLY A 58 -12.59 1.97 8.15
CA GLY A 58 -13.48 0.84 7.95
C GLY A 58 -12.77 -0.51 7.93
N ASP A 59 -13.55 -1.58 7.79
CA ASP A 59 -13.00 -2.93 7.71
C ASP A 59 -12.44 -3.22 6.31
N GLY A 60 -11.15 -2.95 6.13
CA GLY A 60 -10.41 -3.27 4.89
C GLY A 60 -10.30 -4.78 4.60
N SER A 61 -10.72 -5.66 5.51
CA SER A 61 -10.79 -7.11 5.24
C SER A 61 -12.04 -7.52 4.47
N ASN A 62 -13.02 -6.61 4.38
CA ASN A 62 -14.28 -6.84 3.70
C ASN A 62 -14.23 -6.25 2.28
N PRO A 63 -14.24 -7.09 1.22
CA PRO A 63 -14.16 -6.61 -0.16
C PRO A 63 -15.33 -5.69 -0.55
N VAL A 64 -16.49 -5.80 0.09
CA VAL A 64 -17.63 -4.91 -0.12
C VAL A 64 -17.29 -3.48 0.31
N VAL A 65 -16.53 -3.31 1.39
CA VAL A 65 -16.07 -2.00 1.86
C VAL A 65 -15.18 -1.34 0.80
N LEU A 66 -14.19 -2.07 0.27
CA LEU A 66 -13.31 -1.60 -0.80
C LEU A 66 -14.09 -1.20 -2.06
N GLN A 67 -15.03 -2.03 -2.49
CA GLN A 67 -15.83 -1.73 -3.68
C GLN A 67 -16.75 -0.51 -3.46
N SER A 68 -17.35 -0.40 -2.28
CA SER A 68 -18.23 0.73 -1.93
C SER A 68 -17.50 2.06 -1.84
N SER A 69 -16.19 2.03 -1.52
CA SER A 69 -15.33 3.21 -1.52
C SER A 69 -14.74 3.54 -2.90
N GLY A 70 -15.17 2.84 -3.95
CA GLY A 70 -14.75 3.10 -5.33
C GLY A 70 -13.52 2.32 -5.79
N VAL A 71 -12.95 1.43 -4.96
CA VAL A 71 -11.83 0.56 -5.37
C VAL A 71 -12.37 -0.59 -6.22
N LYS A 72 -12.34 -0.42 -7.54
CA LYS A 72 -12.87 -1.40 -8.52
C LYS A 72 -11.80 -2.23 -9.21
N SER A 73 -10.73 -1.60 -9.66
CA SER A 73 -9.66 -2.24 -10.43
C SER A 73 -8.30 -1.72 -9.97
N PRO A 74 -7.92 -2.00 -8.70
CA PRO A 74 -6.62 -1.58 -8.18
C PRO A 74 -5.47 -2.27 -8.94
N SER A 75 -4.37 -1.55 -9.13
CA SER A 75 -3.16 -2.09 -9.76
C SER A 75 -2.43 -3.10 -8.87
N ALA A 76 -2.59 -2.97 -7.55
CA ALA A 76 -2.07 -3.89 -6.54
C ALA A 76 -2.86 -3.71 -5.23
N ILE A 77 -2.87 -4.75 -4.40
CA ILE A 77 -3.42 -4.69 -3.03
C ILE A 77 -2.36 -5.19 -2.05
N PHE A 78 -2.22 -4.48 -0.94
CA PHE A 78 -1.34 -4.86 0.18
C PHE A 78 -2.20 -5.20 1.40
N VAL A 79 -1.91 -6.33 2.04
CA VAL A 79 -2.53 -6.77 3.30
C VAL A 79 -1.47 -6.74 4.39
N THR A 80 -1.55 -5.75 5.28
CA THR A 80 -0.45 -5.37 6.20
C THR A 80 -0.83 -5.42 7.68
N TYR A 81 -1.93 -6.08 8.04
CA TYR A 81 -2.36 -6.24 9.44
C TYR A 81 -1.26 -6.85 10.32
N GLU A 82 -1.27 -6.49 11.60
CA GLU A 82 -0.39 -7.08 12.61
C GLU A 82 -0.75 -8.54 12.91
N ASP A 83 -2.04 -8.84 13.07
CA ASP A 83 -2.50 -10.21 13.37
C ASP A 83 -2.40 -11.14 12.15
N SER A 84 -1.58 -12.20 12.25
CA SER A 84 -1.37 -13.18 11.17
C SER A 84 -2.64 -13.91 10.75
N GLY A 85 -3.59 -14.13 11.67
CA GLY A 85 -4.89 -14.72 11.38
C GLY A 85 -5.77 -13.81 10.52
N ARG A 86 -5.75 -12.51 10.81
CA ARG A 86 -6.42 -11.46 10.05
C ARG A 86 -5.79 -11.30 8.68
N VAL A 87 -4.47 -11.36 8.55
CA VAL A 87 -3.81 -11.40 7.23
C VAL A 87 -4.31 -12.59 6.43
N SER A 88 -4.24 -13.81 6.99
CA SER A 88 -4.63 -15.05 6.30
C SER A 88 -6.08 -15.01 5.81
N SER A 89 -7.01 -14.68 6.70
CA SER A 89 -8.44 -14.60 6.37
C SER A 89 -8.74 -13.47 5.36
N THR A 90 -8.05 -12.34 5.47
CA THR A 90 -8.17 -11.23 4.51
C THR A 90 -7.65 -11.63 3.13
N THR A 91 -6.45 -12.21 3.04
CA THR A 91 -5.84 -12.64 1.78
C THR A 91 -6.78 -13.54 0.98
N ALA A 92 -7.38 -14.54 1.64
CA ALA A 92 -8.34 -15.44 0.99
C ALA A 92 -9.59 -14.71 0.47
N ARG A 93 -10.17 -13.82 1.30
CA ARG A 93 -11.39 -13.05 0.94
C ARG A 93 -11.14 -12.06 -0.20
N ILE A 94 -10.03 -11.33 -0.13
CA ILE A 94 -9.65 -10.35 -1.13
C ILE A 94 -9.32 -11.04 -2.45
N ARG A 95 -8.55 -12.14 -2.44
CA ARG A 95 -8.28 -12.90 -3.67
C ARG A 95 -9.57 -13.38 -4.35
N ALA A 96 -10.56 -13.83 -3.59
CA ALA A 96 -11.85 -14.25 -4.15
C ALA A 96 -12.60 -13.11 -4.87
N SER A 97 -12.42 -11.86 -4.42
CA SER A 97 -13.11 -10.69 -5.00
C SER A 97 -12.30 -9.96 -6.07
N PHE A 98 -10.97 -10.09 -6.02
CA PHE A 98 -10.01 -9.48 -6.94
C PHE A 98 -9.08 -10.57 -7.51
N PRO A 99 -9.59 -11.49 -8.34
CA PRO A 99 -8.85 -12.67 -8.78
C PRO A 99 -7.59 -12.35 -9.59
N ASP A 100 -7.61 -11.27 -10.37
CA ASP A 100 -6.52 -10.90 -11.29
C ASP A 100 -5.57 -9.83 -10.73
N THR A 101 -5.91 -9.22 -9.58
CA THR A 101 -5.09 -8.16 -8.98
C THR A 101 -3.87 -8.75 -8.26
N PRO A 102 -2.65 -8.19 -8.45
CA PRO A 102 -1.51 -8.52 -7.60
C PRO A 102 -1.81 -8.29 -6.12
N LEU A 103 -1.64 -9.34 -5.30
CA LEU A 103 -1.96 -9.32 -3.87
C LEU A 103 -0.70 -9.61 -3.06
N TYR A 104 -0.21 -8.60 -2.35
CA TYR A 104 0.97 -8.68 -1.49
C TYR A 104 0.51 -8.84 -0.04
N ALA A 105 0.99 -9.86 0.64
CA ALA A 105 0.65 -10.10 2.04
C ALA A 105 1.89 -9.93 2.93
N ARG A 106 1.73 -9.27 4.07
CA ARG A 106 2.73 -9.25 5.14
C ARG A 106 2.71 -10.59 5.88
N ALA A 107 3.89 -11.12 6.19
CA ALA A 107 4.11 -12.20 7.12
C ALA A 107 5.08 -11.74 8.20
N GLN A 108 4.85 -12.15 9.44
CA GLN A 108 5.80 -11.91 10.52
C GLN A 108 6.98 -12.88 10.42
N THR A 109 6.70 -14.12 10.01
CA THR A 109 7.69 -15.20 9.97
C THR A 109 7.70 -15.94 8.63
N ARG A 110 8.83 -16.57 8.30
CA ARG A 110 8.96 -17.39 7.08
C ARG A 110 7.96 -18.57 7.03
N SER A 111 7.58 -19.11 8.18
CA SER A 111 6.64 -20.24 8.27
C SER A 111 5.25 -19.90 7.74
N GLU A 112 4.83 -18.64 7.80
CA GLU A 112 3.51 -18.19 7.33
C GLU A 112 3.46 -18.04 5.81
N ALA A 113 4.62 -17.84 5.17
CA ALA A 113 4.69 -17.44 3.77
C ALA A 113 4.08 -18.47 2.81
N GLN A 114 4.30 -19.77 3.07
CA GLN A 114 3.74 -20.82 2.21
C GLN A 114 2.21 -20.88 2.33
N ALA A 115 1.68 -20.71 3.55
CA ALA A 115 0.24 -20.67 3.78
C ALA A 115 -0.40 -19.47 3.06
N LEU A 116 0.18 -18.29 3.18
CA LEU A 116 -0.33 -17.07 2.52
C LEU A 116 -0.30 -17.17 0.99
N LYS A 117 0.76 -17.76 0.41
CA LYS A 117 0.79 -18.06 -1.04
C LYS A 117 -0.33 -19.02 -1.45
N SER A 118 -0.60 -20.06 -0.66
CA SER A 118 -1.70 -21.00 -0.94
C SER A 118 -3.09 -20.36 -0.85
N LEU A 119 -3.25 -19.32 -0.02
CA LEU A 119 -4.46 -18.51 0.09
C LEU A 119 -4.61 -17.49 -1.05
N GLY A 120 -3.63 -17.44 -1.95
CA GLY A 120 -3.67 -16.60 -3.15
C GLY A 120 -2.91 -15.30 -3.03
N ALA A 121 -2.01 -15.11 -2.06
CA ALA A 121 -1.05 -14.03 -2.16
C ALA A 121 -0.16 -14.24 -3.40
N THR A 122 -0.02 -13.20 -4.23
CA THR A 122 0.93 -13.17 -5.35
C THR A 122 2.36 -13.26 -4.82
N GLU A 123 2.65 -12.47 -3.78
CA GLU A 123 3.93 -12.50 -3.09
C GLU A 123 3.72 -12.21 -1.60
N VAL A 124 4.63 -12.72 -0.78
CA VAL A 124 4.59 -12.56 0.67
C VAL A 124 5.88 -11.89 1.14
N ILE A 125 5.71 -10.80 1.86
CA ILE A 125 6.78 -10.00 2.44
C ILE A 125 6.96 -10.48 3.87
N VAL A 126 8.08 -11.14 4.15
CA VAL A 126 8.42 -11.57 5.52
C VAL A 126 9.17 -10.41 6.19
N GLU A 127 8.52 -9.76 7.15
CA GLU A 127 9.04 -8.55 7.77
C GLU A 127 10.38 -8.77 8.47
N SER A 128 10.55 -9.93 9.12
CA SER A 128 11.79 -10.27 9.83
C SER A 128 12.98 -10.40 8.89
N ASP A 129 12.72 -10.57 7.59
CA ASP A 129 13.75 -10.68 6.55
C ASP A 129 13.99 -9.36 5.80
N GLU A 130 13.15 -8.33 5.99
CA GLU A 130 13.25 -7.11 5.18
C GLU A 130 14.51 -6.29 5.46
N LEU A 131 14.95 -6.25 6.72
CA LEU A 131 16.21 -5.57 7.06
C LEU A 131 17.42 -6.18 6.35
N PRO A 132 17.70 -7.50 6.46
CA PRO A 132 18.81 -8.10 5.72
C PRO A 132 18.60 -8.05 4.19
N ARG A 133 17.36 -8.14 3.68
CA ARG A 133 17.04 -8.00 2.26
C ARG A 133 17.40 -6.61 1.72
N SER A 134 17.14 -5.57 2.51
CA SER A 134 17.39 -4.17 2.15
C SER A 134 18.83 -3.71 2.40
N ALA A 135 19.63 -4.48 3.15
CA ALA A 135 20.93 -4.06 3.66
C ALA A 135 21.89 -3.56 2.57
N ALA A 136 21.95 -4.25 1.42
CA ALA A 136 22.82 -3.85 0.31
C ALA A 136 22.44 -2.47 -0.26
N ALA A 137 21.14 -2.24 -0.49
CA ALA A 137 20.64 -0.95 -0.97
C ALA A 137 20.98 0.17 0.01
N LEU A 138 20.78 -0.08 1.31
CA LEU A 138 21.11 0.89 2.36
C LEU A 138 22.61 1.23 2.42
N VAL A 139 23.48 0.22 2.30
CA VAL A 139 24.94 0.42 2.26
C VAL A 139 25.36 1.25 1.05
N TRP A 140 24.69 1.07 -0.08
CA TRP A 140 24.93 1.87 -1.30
C TRP A 140 24.21 3.22 -1.32
N GLY A 141 23.57 3.63 -0.21
CA GLY A 141 22.86 4.90 -0.12
C GLY A 141 21.59 4.96 -0.97
N GLN A 142 21.09 3.82 -1.47
CA GLN A 142 19.81 3.73 -2.15
C GLN A 142 18.70 3.53 -1.12
N ARG A 143 17.93 4.59 -0.89
CA ARG A 143 16.75 4.58 -0.03
C ARG A 143 15.52 4.44 -0.90
N LEU A 144 14.87 3.28 -0.84
CA LEU A 144 13.69 2.98 -1.65
C LEU A 144 12.49 3.88 -1.33
N TRP A 145 12.43 4.46 -0.13
CA TRP A 145 11.42 5.44 0.27
C TRP A 145 11.75 6.89 -0.13
N ASP A 146 12.96 7.16 -0.63
CA ASP A 146 13.30 8.46 -1.25
C ASP A 146 12.92 8.48 -2.74
N ALA A 147 12.28 7.42 -3.24
CA ALA A 147 11.81 7.34 -4.63
C ALA A 147 10.79 8.46 -4.90
N PRO A 148 10.88 9.15 -6.06
CA PRO A 148 9.96 10.23 -6.37
C PRO A 148 8.50 9.73 -6.33
N PRO A 149 7.53 10.58 -5.91
CA PRO A 149 6.11 10.20 -5.75
C PRO A 149 5.43 9.79 -7.06
N THR A 150 6.12 9.93 -8.19
CA THR A 150 5.77 9.27 -9.44
C THR A 150 6.21 7.81 -9.36
N LEU A 151 5.23 6.93 -9.15
CA LEU A 151 5.33 5.49 -9.43
C LEU A 151 5.55 5.27 -10.93
N ASP A 152 6.73 5.62 -11.44
CA ASP A 152 7.15 5.25 -12.78
C ASP A 152 7.41 3.73 -12.78
N GLY A 153 6.82 3.04 -13.75
CA GLY A 153 6.92 1.58 -13.87
C GLY A 153 8.37 1.08 -13.98
N GLY A 154 9.31 1.94 -14.39
CA GLY A 154 10.74 1.64 -14.39
C GLY A 154 11.34 1.46 -12.99
N ILE A 155 10.96 2.32 -12.04
CA ILE A 155 11.46 2.28 -10.65
C ILE A 155 10.88 1.07 -9.91
N LEU A 156 9.58 0.79 -10.12
CA LEU A 156 8.94 -0.39 -9.55
C LEU A 156 9.54 -1.70 -10.08
N ARG A 157 9.93 -1.75 -11.36
CA ARG A 157 10.63 -2.89 -11.93
C ARG A 157 12.02 -3.09 -11.33
N GLN A 158 12.77 -2.02 -11.07
CA GLN A 158 14.08 -2.11 -10.42
C GLN A 158 13.96 -2.53 -8.95
N ALA A 159 13.00 -1.99 -8.21
CA ALA A 159 12.74 -2.38 -6.82
C ALA A 159 12.29 -3.86 -6.72
N ALA A 160 11.40 -4.31 -7.60
CA ALA A 160 10.97 -5.71 -7.66
C ALA A 160 12.09 -6.65 -8.09
N ALA A 161 12.95 -6.22 -9.03
CA ALA A 161 14.14 -6.98 -9.46
C ALA A 161 15.17 -7.14 -8.33
N ALA A 162 15.43 -6.07 -7.59
CA ALA A 162 16.32 -6.09 -6.43
C ALA A 162 15.79 -6.99 -5.31
N ALA A 163 14.47 -6.96 -5.06
CA ALA A 163 13.82 -7.80 -4.04
C ALA A 163 13.74 -9.29 -4.43
N SER A 164 13.67 -9.60 -5.73
CA SER A 164 13.59 -10.96 -6.26
C SER A 164 14.95 -11.60 -6.60
N GLY A 165 16.04 -10.84 -6.53
CA GLY A 165 17.38 -11.32 -6.92
C GLY A 165 17.57 -11.51 -8.43
N ALA A 166 16.67 -10.98 -9.25
CA ALA A 166 16.77 -11.05 -10.70
C ALA A 166 17.55 -9.85 -11.24
N SER A 167 18.67 -10.09 -11.92
CA SER A 167 19.39 -9.06 -12.65
C SER A 167 18.55 -8.59 -13.84
N VAL A 168 18.14 -7.33 -13.85
CA VAL A 168 17.55 -6.69 -15.03
C VAL A 168 18.67 -5.99 -15.78
N GLU A 169 19.09 -6.54 -16.91
CA GLU A 169 19.84 -5.75 -17.91
C GLU A 169 18.88 -4.70 -18.48
N LEU A 170 19.17 -3.42 -18.22
CA LEU A 170 18.53 -2.31 -18.92
C LEU A 170 19.19 -2.16 -20.29
N ILE A 171 18.37 -2.24 -21.36
CA ILE A 171 18.68 -1.68 -22.68
C ILE A 171 18.22 -0.23 -22.70
#